data_AF-A0A956VUD1-F1
#
_entry.id   AF-A0A956VUD1-F1
#
_cell.length_a   1.000
_cell.length_b   1.000
_cell.length_c   1.000
_cell.angle_alpha   90.00
_cell.angle_beta   90.00
_cell.angle_gamma   90.00
#
_symmetry.space_group_name_H-M   'P 1'
#
loop_
_entity.id
_entity.type
_entity.pdbx_description
1 polymer ?
#
loop_
_entity_poly.entity_id
_entity_poly.type
_entity_poly.pdbx_seq_one_letter_code
_entity_poly.pdbx_strand_id
1 'polypeptide(L)'
;MTSIAARFSINTDDPFNALRAGILGTVVTPDHPDYEGARQVVSIAVDRHPAAIVRCAGTEDVAFTVRFARERGIEIAPRSGAHSGLGHSSIDDAIVIDMGGMRGINIDPVSRTAV
;
A
#
# COMPACT_ATOMS: atom_id res chain seq x y z
N MET A 1 5.98 34.30 21.09
CA MET A 1 4.91 33.30 21.24
C MET A 1 4.23 33.12 19.88
N THR A 2 4.79 32.28 19.01
CA THR A 2 4.19 32.00 17.70
C THR A 2 3.91 30.51 17.62
N SER A 3 2.63 30.18 17.56
CA SER A 3 2.07 28.83 17.68
C SER A 3 2.46 27.96 16.49
N ILE A 4 3.08 26.82 16.80
CA ILE A 4 3.25 25.66 15.92
C ILE A 4 1.96 24.85 16.03
N ALA A 5 1.07 25.04 15.07
CA ALA A 5 0.00 24.09 14.79
C ALA A 5 0.00 23.86 13.28
N ALA A 6 0.91 22.99 12.85
CA ALA A 6 0.91 22.48 11.49
C ALA A 6 -0.40 21.75 11.24
N ARG A 7 -1.08 22.23 10.20
CA ARG A 7 -2.32 21.75 9.59
C ARG A 7 -2.32 20.22 9.45
N PHE A 8 -3.04 19.52 10.33
CA PHE A 8 -3.71 18.27 9.96
C PHE A 8 -5.18 18.61 9.76
N SER A 9 -5.51 19.05 8.54
CA SER A 9 -6.91 19.11 8.12
C SER A 9 -7.32 17.68 7.82
N ILE A 10 -8.05 17.02 8.74
CA ILE A 10 -8.66 15.73 8.45
C ILE A 10 -9.75 16.02 7.41
N ASN A 11 -9.45 15.76 6.14
CA ASN A 11 -10.41 15.96 5.07
C ASN A 11 -11.42 14.81 5.12
N THR A 12 -12.57 14.98 5.76
CA THR A 12 -13.59 13.93 5.94
C THR A 12 -14.13 13.36 4.63
N ASP A 13 -13.91 14.04 3.50
CA ASP A 13 -14.30 13.57 2.17
C ASP A 13 -13.26 12.64 1.52
N ASP A 14 -12.12 12.41 2.17
CA ASP A 14 -11.12 11.45 1.69
C ASP A 14 -11.61 10.01 1.90
N PRO A 15 -11.90 9.26 0.81
CA PRO A 15 -12.44 7.91 0.92
C PRO A 15 -11.50 6.93 1.62
N PHE A 16 -10.21 7.26 1.74
CA PHE A 16 -9.16 6.44 2.35
C PHE A 16 -8.76 6.88 3.77
N ASN A 17 -9.46 7.85 4.38
CA ASN A 17 -9.15 8.27 5.76
C ASN A 17 -9.24 7.14 6.77
N ALA A 18 -10.31 6.34 6.70
CA ALA A 18 -10.46 5.18 7.60
C ALA A 18 -9.36 4.14 7.38
N LEU A 19 -8.85 4.02 6.15
CA LEU A 19 -7.71 3.16 5.85
C LEU A 19 -6.42 3.70 6.46
N ARG A 20 -6.13 5.00 6.33
CA ARG A 20 -4.97 5.66 6.96
C ARG A 20 -4.98 5.54 8.47
N ALA A 21 -6.16 5.63 9.10
CA ALA A 21 -6.31 5.51 10.54
C ALA A 21 -6.20 4.07 11.05
N GLY A 22 -6.38 3.07 10.19
CA GLY A 22 -6.47 1.65 10.55
C GLY A 22 -5.19 0.84 10.36
N ILE A 23 -4.13 1.45 9.82
CA ILE A 23 -2.87 0.76 9.51
C ILE A 23 -1.67 1.48 10.16
N LEU A 24 -0.58 0.75 10.34
CA LEU A 24 0.71 1.30 10.76
C LEU A 24 1.55 1.79 9.57
N GLY A 25 1.35 1.18 8.42
CA GLY A 25 1.97 1.53 7.15
C GLY A 25 1.49 2.87 6.59
N THR A 26 1.64 3.04 5.27
CA THR A 26 1.34 4.32 4.61
C THR A 26 0.39 4.10 3.44
N VAL A 27 -0.64 4.96 3.35
CA VAL A 27 -1.52 5.02 2.18
C VAL A 27 -1.07 6.17 1.29
N VAL A 28 -0.68 5.84 0.06
CA VAL A 28 -0.24 6.79 -0.97
C VAL A 28 -1.33 6.89 -2.03
N THR A 29 -1.98 8.05 -2.10
CA THR A 29 -3.07 8.38 -3.04
C THR A 29 -2.55 9.34 -4.13
N PRO A 30 -3.29 9.60 -5.23
CA PRO A 30 -2.83 10.46 -6.32
C PRO A 30 -2.39 11.88 -5.93
N ASP A 31 -2.88 12.40 -4.82
CA ASP A 31 -2.51 13.70 -4.24
C ASP A 31 -1.23 13.65 -3.37
N HIS A 32 -0.73 12.46 -3.05
CA HIS A 32 0.46 12.27 -2.24
C HIS A 32 1.73 12.51 -3.09
N PRO A 33 2.75 13.23 -2.58
CA PRO A 33 3.96 13.56 -3.35
C PRO A 33 4.72 12.33 -3.88
N ASP A 34 4.71 11.23 -3.12
CA ASP A 34 5.37 9.98 -3.51
C ASP A 34 4.61 9.15 -4.56
N TYR A 35 3.39 9.54 -4.94
CA TYR A 35 2.50 8.69 -5.74
C TYR A 35 3.10 8.29 -7.08
N GLU A 36 3.65 9.25 -7.84
CA GLU A 36 4.25 8.97 -9.15
C GLU A 36 5.42 7.99 -9.06
N GLY A 37 6.23 8.07 -8.01
CA GLY A 37 7.30 7.10 -7.77
C GLY A 37 6.77 5.75 -7.28
N ALA A 38 5.75 5.76 -6.41
CA ALA A 38 5.18 4.56 -5.81
C ALA A 38 4.42 3.69 -6.80
N ARG A 39 3.73 4.29 -7.79
CA ARG A 39 2.89 3.54 -8.73
C ARG A 39 3.70 2.77 -9.77
N GLN A 40 4.93 3.20 -10.05
CA GLN A 40 5.81 2.57 -11.02
C GLN A 40 6.06 1.09 -10.70
N VAL A 41 6.03 0.27 -11.73
CA VAL A 41 6.43 -1.14 -11.70
C VAL A 41 7.66 -1.32 -12.60
N VAL A 42 8.37 -2.45 -12.45
CA VAL A 42 9.62 -2.71 -13.18
C VAL A 42 9.43 -2.70 -14.70
N SER A 43 8.22 -2.97 -15.19
CA SER A 43 7.89 -2.90 -16.61
C SER A 43 7.59 -1.46 -17.04
N ILE A 44 8.47 -0.87 -17.84
CA ILE A 44 8.31 0.47 -18.44
C ILE A 44 7.04 0.57 -19.30
N ALA A 45 6.54 -0.56 -19.80
CA ALA A 45 5.34 -0.61 -20.65
C ALA A 45 4.00 -0.57 -19.86
N VAL A 46 4.04 -0.58 -18.52
CA VAL A 46 2.84 -0.59 -17.68
C VAL A 46 2.70 0.76 -16.97
N ASP A 47 1.77 1.58 -17.48
CA ASP A 47 1.40 2.88 -16.92
C ASP A 47 -0.01 2.79 -16.34
N ARG A 48 -0.11 2.32 -15.08
CA ARG A 48 -1.38 2.18 -14.36
C ARG A 48 -1.49 3.20 -13.23
N HIS A 49 -2.71 3.59 -12.92
CA HIS A 49 -3.07 4.61 -11.94
C HIS A 49 -4.00 4.03 -10.86
N PRO A 50 -3.43 3.34 -9.85
CA PRO A 50 -4.21 2.84 -8.72
C PRO A 50 -4.89 3.97 -7.94
N ALA A 51 -6.09 3.72 -7.41
CA ALA A 51 -6.76 4.68 -6.53
C ALA A 51 -5.99 4.90 -5.22
N ALA A 52 -5.29 3.86 -4.73
CA ALA A 52 -4.38 3.97 -3.60
C ALA A 52 -3.29 2.88 -3.65
N ILE A 53 -2.14 3.18 -3.06
CA ILE A 53 -1.04 2.23 -2.82
C ILE A 53 -0.80 2.16 -1.31
N VAL A 54 -1.02 0.99 -0.73
CA VAL A 54 -0.82 0.74 0.70
C VAL A 54 0.51 0.04 0.91
N ARG A 55 1.50 0.79 1.41
CA ARG A 55 2.80 0.25 1.83
C ARG A 55 2.65 -0.34 3.22
N CYS A 56 2.50 -1.66 3.30
CA CYS A 56 2.22 -2.38 4.53
C CYS A 56 3.48 -2.50 5.41
N ALA A 57 3.35 -2.21 6.70
CA ALA A 57 4.39 -2.44 7.70
C ALA A 57 4.36 -3.87 8.26
N GLY A 58 3.23 -4.58 8.15
CA GLY A 58 3.06 -5.92 8.66
C GLY A 58 1.77 -6.60 8.21
N THR A 59 1.51 -7.79 8.73
CA THR A 59 0.35 -8.62 8.36
C THR A 59 -0.99 -7.99 8.72
N GLU A 60 -1.06 -7.22 9.81
CA GLU A 60 -2.28 -6.52 10.22
C GLU A 60 -2.70 -5.46 9.21
N ASP A 61 -1.75 -4.72 8.64
CA ASP A 61 -2.04 -3.72 7.59
C ASP A 61 -2.63 -4.39 6.35
N VAL A 62 -2.08 -5.55 5.94
CA VAL A 62 -2.61 -6.35 4.83
C VAL A 62 -4.04 -6.79 5.13
N ALA A 63 -4.27 -7.38 6.31
CA ALA A 63 -5.58 -7.87 6.70
C ALA A 63 -6.62 -6.75 6.78
N PHE A 64 -6.26 -5.61 7.35
CA PHE A 64 -7.12 -4.43 7.42
C PHE A 64 -7.46 -3.92 6.02
N THR A 65 -6.46 -3.79 5.14
CA THR A 65 -6.65 -3.30 3.77
C THR A 65 -7.56 -4.21 2.95
N VAL A 66 -7.40 -5.53 3.06
CA VAL A 66 -8.27 -6.51 2.37
C VAL A 66 -9.72 -6.37 2.84
N ARG A 67 -9.96 -6.23 4.16
CA ARG A 67 -11.31 -6.01 4.69
C ARG A 67 -11.91 -4.70 4.21
N PHE A 68 -11.13 -3.62 4.29
CA PHE A 68 -11.53 -2.29 3.83
C PHE A 68 -11.94 -2.30 2.35
N ALA A 69 -11.14 -2.94 1.49
CA ALA A 69 -11.40 -3.06 0.06
C ALA A 69 -12.68 -3.89 -0.20
N ARG A 70 -12.83 -5.04 0.47
CA ARG A 70 -14.02 -5.90 0.37
C ARG A 70 -15.30 -5.17 0.75
N GLU A 71 -15.30 -4.44 1.86
CA GLU A 71 -16.46 -3.68 2.34
C GLU A 71 -16.91 -2.60 1.35
N ARG A 72 -15.99 -2.09 0.51
CA ARG A 72 -16.24 -1.02 -0.45
C ARG A 72 -16.32 -1.51 -1.90
N GLY A 73 -16.15 -2.81 -2.14
CA GLY A 73 -16.13 -3.37 -3.49
C GLY A 73 -14.96 -2.89 -4.36
N ILE A 74 -13.84 -2.49 -3.74
CA ILE A 74 -12.65 -2.01 -4.47
C ILE A 74 -11.76 -3.22 -4.79
N GLU A 75 -11.30 -3.31 -6.04
CA GLU A 75 -10.36 -4.35 -6.46
C GLU A 75 -8.99 -4.19 -5.78
N ILE A 76 -8.27 -5.30 -5.61
CA ILE A 76 -6.94 -5.31 -4.99
C ILE A 76 -5.88 -5.87 -5.93
N ALA A 77 -4.70 -5.26 -5.92
CA ALA A 77 -3.52 -5.74 -6.63
C ALA A 77 -2.40 -6.04 -5.64
N PRO A 78 -2.10 -7.32 -5.33
CA PRO A 78 -0.97 -7.66 -4.46
C PRO A 78 0.36 -7.35 -5.15
N ARG A 79 1.27 -6.71 -4.41
CA ARG A 79 2.61 -6.33 -4.88
C ARG A 79 3.66 -6.70 -3.83
N SER A 80 4.70 -7.40 -4.27
CA SER A 80 5.94 -7.61 -3.50
C SER A 80 7.09 -7.01 -4.32
N GLY A 81 7.99 -7.79 -4.91
CA GLY A 81 9.13 -7.27 -5.69
C GLY A 81 8.80 -6.58 -7.03
N ALA A 82 7.52 -6.41 -7.39
CA ALA A 82 7.07 -5.75 -8.63
C ALA A 82 7.69 -6.29 -9.95
N HIS A 83 8.19 -7.52 -9.96
CA HIS A 83 8.83 -8.17 -11.12
C HIS A 83 7.83 -8.86 -12.08
N SER A 84 6.52 -8.67 -11.91
CA SER A 84 5.54 -9.20 -12.85
C SER A 84 5.63 -8.41 -14.16
N GLY A 85 6.28 -8.98 -15.19
CA GLY A 85 6.44 -8.33 -16.49
C GLY A 85 5.12 -7.99 -17.20
N LEU A 86 4.03 -8.66 -16.81
CA LEU A 86 2.66 -8.43 -17.31
C LEU A 86 1.86 -7.41 -16.48
N GLY A 87 2.47 -6.79 -15.46
CA GLY A 87 1.86 -5.69 -14.73
C GLY A 87 0.78 -6.08 -13.71
N HIS A 88 0.63 -7.36 -13.35
CA HIS A 88 -0.39 -7.81 -12.39
C HIS A 88 -0.28 -7.17 -11.00
N SER A 89 0.86 -6.57 -10.68
CA SER A 89 1.10 -5.87 -9.42
C SER A 89 0.56 -4.43 -9.40
N SER A 90 -0.21 -4.00 -10.40
CA SER A 90 -0.88 -2.69 -10.44
C SER A 90 -2.18 -2.84 -11.21
N ILE A 91 -3.28 -2.21 -10.80
CA ILE A 91 -4.56 -2.18 -11.53
C ILE A 91 -5.10 -0.75 -11.41
N ASP A 92 -5.69 -0.22 -12.47
CA ASP A 92 -6.30 1.12 -12.45
C ASP A 92 -7.45 1.16 -11.45
N ASP A 93 -7.60 2.27 -10.73
CA ASP A 93 -8.65 2.51 -9.74
C ASP A 93 -8.72 1.49 -8.57
N ALA A 94 -7.74 0.57 -8.48
CA ALA A 94 -7.65 -0.45 -7.44
C ALA A 94 -6.81 0.01 -6.23
N ILE A 95 -6.84 -0.79 -5.17
CA ILE A 95 -5.88 -0.69 -4.06
C ILE A 95 -4.71 -1.63 -4.32
N VAL A 96 -3.51 -1.07 -4.49
CA VAL A 96 -2.28 -1.86 -4.49
C VAL A 96 -1.88 -2.17 -3.05
N ILE A 97 -1.72 -3.43 -2.71
CA ILE A 97 -1.18 -3.87 -1.41
C ILE A 97 0.31 -4.15 -1.60
N ASP A 98 1.15 -3.19 -1.21
CA ASP A 98 2.60 -3.25 -1.35
C ASP A 98 3.27 -3.79 -0.09
N MET A 99 3.78 -5.01 -0.20
CA MET A 99 4.51 -5.76 0.83
C MET A 99 6.03 -5.67 0.64
N GLY A 100 6.54 -4.82 -0.26
CA GLY A 100 7.97 -4.71 -0.59
C GLY A 100 8.86 -4.31 0.60
N GLY A 101 8.29 -3.73 1.65
CA GLY A 101 8.94 -3.42 2.92
C GLY A 101 8.96 -4.55 3.95
N MET A 102 8.12 -5.59 3.79
CA MET A 102 8.01 -6.74 4.70
C MET A 102 9.10 -7.77 4.41
N ARG A 103 10.33 -7.51 4.90
CA ARG A 103 11.54 -8.30 4.58
C ARG A 103 12.09 -9.13 5.75
N GLY A 104 11.32 -9.29 6.82
CA GLY A 104 11.70 -10.14 7.95
C GLY A 104 11.75 -11.60 7.52
N ILE A 105 12.82 -12.31 7.90
CA ILE A 105 13.01 -13.73 7.64
C ILE A 105 13.46 -14.38 8.94
N ASN A 106 12.78 -15.44 9.38
CA ASN A 106 13.22 -16.27 10.50
C ASN A 106 13.72 -17.62 9.96
N ILE A 107 14.92 -18.06 10.38
CA ILE A 107 15.56 -19.29 9.92
C ILE A 107 15.70 -20.24 11.10
N ASP A 108 15.11 -21.44 10.98
CA ASP A 108 15.38 -22.55 11.89
C ASP A 108 16.39 -23.51 11.24
N PRO A 109 17.66 -23.54 11.69
CA PRO A 109 18.68 -24.41 11.12
C PRO A 109 18.51 -25.89 11.50
N VAL A 110 17.77 -26.19 12.58
CA VAL A 110 17.55 -27.57 13.05
C VAL A 110 16.48 -28.22 12.18
N SER A 111 15.33 -27.56 12.01
CA SER A 111 14.26 -28.04 11.12
C SER A 111 14.49 -27.74 9.65
N ARG A 112 15.50 -26.92 9.32
CA ARG A 112 15.83 -26.43 7.96
C ARG A 112 14.66 -25.70 7.30
N THR A 113 13.99 -24.84 8.05
CA THR A 113 12.85 -24.04 7.57
C THR A 113 13.16 -22.54 7.58
N ALA A 114 12.48 -21.80 6.72
CA ALA A 114 12.46 -20.33 6.73
C ALA A 114 11.01 -19.86 6.64
N VAL A 115 10.64 -18.88 7.47
CA VAL A 115 9.31 -18.26 7.52
C VAL A 115 9.38 -16.75 7.57
#